data_AF-A0A9P6V3U6-F1
#
_entry.id   AF-A0A9P6V3U6-F1
#
_cell.length_a   1.000
_cell.length_b   1.000
_cell.length_c   1.000
_cell.angle_alpha   90.00
_cell.angle_beta   90.00
_cell.angle_gamma   90.00
#
_symmetry.space_group_name_H-M   'P 1'
#
loop_
_entity.id
_entity.type
_entity.pdbx_description
1 polymer ?
#
loop_
_entity_poly.entity_id
_entity_poly.type
_entity_poly.pdbx_seq_one_letter_code
_entity_poly.pdbx_strand_id
1 'polypeptide(L)'
;MSQGLFNFRDQAFEALCKHTSTLEVFRIEVNSLLDSHQTNHLLCSAPNLKEIYFAWNYELAWGSRMDARAIVQSDWICNNLEVFACQIGEIPRPDITRDIYYRKARVFTCPGSPQYSIELQRQVYSKLAKLTKLRELRLGFVLDTIHPSYGREREEYYRQYQCLAMTLESGLDLLKGLQNLRVVDLSNMEIYIDGDEEQRWFAEHWPNATILETEWDIYADI
;
A
#
# COMPACT_ATOMS: atom_id res chain seq x y z
N MET A 1 -15.04 -28.92 -16.70
CA MET A 1 -13.67 -29.32 -17.08
C MET A 1 -12.77 -28.12 -16.85
N SER A 2 -12.07 -28.06 -15.71
CA SER A 2 -11.05 -27.04 -15.47
C SER A 2 -9.84 -27.35 -16.34
N GLN A 3 -9.59 -26.56 -17.38
CA GLN A 3 -8.30 -26.58 -18.06
C GLN A 3 -7.23 -26.31 -17.00
N GLY A 4 -6.31 -27.25 -16.82
CA GLY A 4 -5.20 -27.12 -15.88
C GLY A 4 -4.29 -25.98 -16.33
N LEU A 5 -4.52 -24.78 -15.80
CA LEU A 5 -3.60 -23.67 -15.92
C LEU A 5 -2.29 -24.07 -15.23
N PHE A 6 -1.25 -24.30 -16.02
CA PHE A 6 0.10 -24.47 -15.49
C PHE A 6 0.51 -23.16 -14.80
N ASN A 7 0.69 -23.24 -13.48
CA ASN A 7 1.12 -22.10 -12.69
C ASN A 7 2.66 -22.03 -12.69
N PHE A 8 3.22 -21.20 -13.57
CA PHE A 8 4.67 -20.96 -13.66
C PHE A 8 5.20 -19.94 -12.63
N ARG A 9 4.37 -19.51 -11.67
CA ARG A 9 4.68 -18.43 -10.73
C ARG A 9 6.02 -18.60 -10.04
N ASP A 10 6.25 -19.74 -9.38
CA ASP A 10 7.47 -19.92 -8.58
C ASP A 10 8.71 -20.03 -9.47
N GLN A 11 8.60 -20.70 -10.62
CA GLN A 11 9.70 -20.82 -11.59
C GLN A 11 10.06 -19.47 -12.21
N ALA A 12 9.06 -18.64 -12.53
CA ALA A 12 9.27 -17.29 -13.04
C ALA A 12 9.94 -16.39 -11.98
N PHE A 13 9.50 -16.50 -10.73
CA PHE A 13 10.10 -15.75 -9.63
C PHE A 13 11.55 -16.21 -9.32
N GLU A 14 11.82 -17.52 -9.33
CA GLU A 14 13.18 -18.05 -9.19
C GLU A 14 14.10 -17.59 -10.32
N ALA A 15 13.59 -17.55 -11.56
CA ALA A 15 14.34 -17.01 -12.70
C ALA A 15 14.66 -15.53 -12.50
N LEU A 16 13.70 -14.71 -12.05
CA LEU A 16 13.89 -13.31 -11.70
C LEU A 16 14.95 -13.13 -10.60
N CYS A 17 14.94 -13.98 -9.57
CA CYS A 17 15.88 -13.93 -8.45
C CYS A 17 17.35 -14.09 -8.89
N LYS A 18 17.61 -14.74 -10.03
CA LYS A 18 18.97 -14.85 -10.58
C LYS A 18 19.52 -13.52 -11.11
N HIS A 19 18.67 -12.52 -11.28
CA HIS A 19 19.02 -11.22 -11.87
C HIS A 19 18.80 -10.04 -10.91
N THR A 20 18.56 -10.27 -9.61
CA THR A 20 18.26 -9.19 -8.65
C THR A 20 19.41 -8.19 -8.50
N SER A 21 20.66 -8.63 -8.69
CA SER A 21 21.83 -7.75 -8.63
C SER A 21 21.85 -6.68 -9.73
N THR A 22 21.17 -6.90 -10.85
CA THR A 22 21.05 -5.95 -11.98
C THR A 22 19.65 -5.38 -12.13
N LEU A 23 18.70 -5.81 -11.31
CA LEU A 23 17.30 -5.42 -11.42
C LEU A 23 17.12 -3.98 -10.92
N GLU A 24 16.77 -3.07 -11.83
CA GLU A 24 16.48 -1.67 -11.49
C GLU A 24 14.98 -1.37 -11.44
N VAL A 25 14.19 -2.01 -12.30
CA VAL A 25 12.75 -1.76 -12.43
C VAL A 25 12.01 -3.08 -12.42
N PHE A 26 11.03 -3.19 -11.52
CA PHE A 26 10.11 -4.31 -11.47
C PHE A 26 8.67 -3.79 -11.43
N ARG A 27 7.97 -3.94 -12.56
CA ARG A 27 6.60 -3.45 -12.73
C ARG A 27 5.68 -4.57 -13.19
N ILE A 28 4.56 -4.68 -12.52
CA ILE A 28 3.45 -5.56 -12.88
C ILE A 28 2.21 -4.68 -13.01
N GLU A 29 1.69 -4.51 -14.24
CA GLU A 29 0.54 -3.63 -14.52
C GLU A 29 -0.81 -4.36 -14.49
N VAL A 30 -0.80 -5.68 -14.35
CA VAL A 30 -1.99 -6.53 -14.28
C VAL A 30 -1.76 -7.64 -13.27
N ASN A 31 -2.82 -8.16 -12.64
CA ASN A 31 -2.86 -9.39 -11.84
C ASN A 31 -1.48 -9.95 -11.45
N SER A 32 -0.89 -9.40 -10.40
CA SER A 32 0.33 -9.98 -9.83
C SER A 32 0.01 -11.34 -9.26
N LEU A 33 0.80 -12.33 -9.64
CA LEU A 33 0.77 -13.63 -9.00
C LEU A 33 1.73 -13.69 -7.81
N LEU A 34 2.54 -12.66 -7.54
CA LEU A 34 3.48 -12.70 -6.42
C LEU A 34 2.74 -12.60 -5.08
N ASP A 35 3.23 -13.31 -4.07
CA ASP A 35 2.76 -13.07 -2.69
C ASP A 35 3.64 -12.04 -1.99
N SER A 36 3.21 -11.69 -0.77
CA SER A 36 3.98 -10.82 0.11
C SER A 36 5.42 -11.29 0.35
N HIS A 37 5.68 -12.61 0.40
CA HIS A 37 7.02 -13.12 0.65
C HIS A 37 7.94 -12.88 -0.54
N GLN A 38 7.43 -13.14 -1.76
CA GLN A 38 8.15 -12.91 -3.02
C GLN A 38 8.44 -11.42 -3.22
N THR A 39 7.45 -10.54 -3.03
CA THR A 39 7.67 -9.09 -3.10
C THR A 39 8.71 -8.62 -2.10
N ASN A 40 8.62 -9.07 -0.85
CA ASN A 40 9.57 -8.70 0.18
C ASN A 40 10.99 -9.25 -0.10
N HIS A 41 11.09 -10.46 -0.66
CA HIS A 41 12.37 -11.04 -1.07
C HIS A 41 13.08 -10.20 -2.14
N LEU A 42 12.34 -9.59 -3.09
CA LEU A 42 12.91 -8.67 -4.07
C LEU A 42 13.55 -7.45 -3.40
N LEU A 43 12.85 -6.81 -2.45
CA LEU A 43 13.36 -5.64 -1.71
C LEU A 43 14.62 -5.98 -0.87
N CYS A 44 14.74 -7.24 -0.42
CA CYS A 44 15.90 -7.73 0.33
C CYS A 44 17.05 -8.20 -0.57
N SER A 45 16.83 -8.42 -1.87
CA SER A 45 17.82 -9.07 -2.75
C SER A 45 18.26 -8.21 -3.94
N ALA A 46 17.57 -7.09 -4.23
CA ALA A 46 17.82 -6.22 -5.36
C ALA A 46 18.37 -4.85 -4.93
N PRO A 47 19.69 -4.69 -4.71
CA PRO A 47 20.28 -3.44 -4.20
C PRO A 47 20.18 -2.26 -5.16
N ASN A 48 20.04 -2.55 -6.46
CA ASN A 48 19.94 -1.55 -7.52
C ASN A 48 18.49 -1.20 -7.90
N LEU A 49 17.50 -1.75 -7.18
CA LEU A 49 16.09 -1.51 -7.46
C LEU A 49 15.75 -0.04 -7.21
N LYS A 50 15.27 0.62 -8.26
CA LYS A 50 14.79 2.01 -8.29
C LYS A 50 13.26 2.05 -8.32
N GLU A 51 12.62 1.04 -8.89
CA GLU A 51 11.17 1.01 -8.98
C GLU A 51 10.60 -0.37 -8.69
N ILE A 52 9.63 -0.39 -7.78
CA ILE A 52 8.72 -1.51 -7.60
C ILE A 52 7.28 -1.01 -7.75
N TYR A 53 6.54 -1.63 -8.66
CA TYR A 53 5.19 -1.21 -8.98
C TYR A 53 4.28 -2.40 -9.21
N PHE A 54 3.23 -2.51 -8.40
CA PHE A 54 2.16 -3.47 -8.57
C PHE A 54 0.86 -2.72 -8.81
N ALA A 55 0.38 -2.74 -10.05
CA ALA A 55 -1.01 -2.41 -10.31
C ALA A 55 -1.90 -3.42 -9.59
N TRP A 56 -2.95 -2.91 -8.98
CA TRP A 56 -3.98 -3.74 -8.41
C TRP A 56 -5.07 -3.97 -9.45
N ASN A 57 -5.54 -5.21 -9.56
CA ASN A 57 -6.81 -5.53 -10.20
C ASN A 57 -7.68 -6.21 -9.14
N TYR A 58 -8.89 -5.67 -8.97
CA TYR A 58 -9.84 -6.08 -7.95
C TYR A 58 -10.31 -7.54 -8.10
N GLU A 59 -10.24 -8.12 -9.31
CA GLU A 59 -10.81 -9.45 -9.57
C GLU A 59 -10.10 -10.57 -8.78
N LEU A 60 -8.81 -10.40 -8.49
CA LEU A 60 -7.96 -11.42 -7.90
C LEU A 60 -7.26 -10.88 -6.65
N ALA A 61 -8.04 -10.53 -5.63
CA ALA A 61 -7.69 -9.85 -4.37
C ALA A 61 -6.49 -10.39 -3.53
N TRP A 62 -5.62 -11.24 -4.08
CA TRP A 62 -4.70 -12.12 -3.38
C TRP A 62 -3.21 -11.89 -3.73
N GLY A 63 -2.85 -10.90 -4.58
CA GLY A 63 -1.53 -10.90 -5.25
C GLY A 63 -0.65 -9.65 -5.24
N SER A 64 -1.05 -8.53 -4.65
CA SER A 64 -0.25 -7.28 -4.74
C SER A 64 -0.09 -6.53 -3.41
N ARG A 65 -0.25 -7.26 -2.30
CA ARG A 65 -0.23 -6.70 -0.94
C ARG A 65 0.90 -7.31 -0.12
N MET A 66 1.63 -6.46 0.58
CA MET A 66 2.62 -6.86 1.56
C MET A 66 2.02 -6.93 2.97
N ASP A 67 2.39 -7.96 3.72
CA ASP A 67 2.15 -8.09 5.15
C ASP A 67 3.10 -7.15 5.91
N ALA A 68 2.53 -6.24 6.70
CA ALA A 68 3.27 -5.31 7.55
C ALA A 68 4.27 -5.99 8.47
N ARG A 69 3.96 -7.18 9.00
CA ARG A 69 4.87 -7.94 9.89
C ARG A 69 6.08 -8.45 9.12
N ALA A 70 5.86 -8.93 7.89
CA ALA A 70 6.95 -9.34 7.02
C ALA A 70 7.87 -8.16 6.69
N ILE A 71 7.32 -6.98 6.42
CA ILE A 71 8.09 -5.74 6.20
C ILE A 71 8.99 -5.43 7.40
N VAL A 72 8.43 -5.44 8.60
CA VAL A 72 9.16 -5.12 9.83
C VAL A 72 10.31 -6.09 10.08
N GLN A 73 10.10 -7.38 9.80
CA GLN A 73 11.08 -8.44 10.02
C GLN A 73 12.19 -8.50 8.97
N SER A 74 12.13 -7.68 7.93
CA SER A 74 12.97 -7.83 6.73
C SER A 74 13.94 -6.69 6.54
N ASP A 75 15.14 -7.00 6.07
CA ASP A 75 16.19 -6.01 5.83
C ASP A 75 16.25 -5.63 4.36
N TRP A 76 15.46 -4.62 4.00
CA TRP A 76 15.49 -4.05 2.68
C TRP A 76 16.85 -3.43 2.38
N ILE A 77 17.44 -3.83 1.26
CA ILE A 77 18.76 -3.34 0.81
C ILE A 77 18.65 -2.36 -0.36
N CYS A 78 17.45 -2.20 -0.93
CA CYS A 78 17.15 -1.30 -2.05
C CYS A 78 17.06 0.17 -1.63
N ASN A 79 18.16 0.73 -1.10
CA ASN A 79 18.22 2.12 -0.63
C ASN A 79 18.10 3.17 -1.76
N ASN A 80 18.16 2.73 -3.02
CA ASN A 80 18.01 3.58 -4.20
C ASN A 80 16.57 3.64 -4.73
N LEU A 81 15.59 3.11 -3.98
CA LEU A 81 14.22 3.06 -4.44
C LEU A 81 13.63 4.48 -4.59
N GLU A 82 13.11 4.75 -5.78
CA GLU A 82 12.49 6.00 -6.21
C GLU A 82 10.97 5.86 -6.27
N VAL A 83 10.46 4.70 -6.66
CA VAL A 83 9.02 4.42 -6.75
C VAL A 83 8.70 3.18 -5.92
N PHE A 84 7.84 3.34 -4.92
CA PHE A 84 7.23 2.25 -4.17
C PHE A 84 5.72 2.30 -4.37
N ALA A 85 5.20 1.38 -5.19
CA ALA A 85 3.77 1.22 -5.41
C ALA A 85 3.34 -0.19 -5.06
N CYS A 86 2.88 -0.35 -3.82
CA CYS A 86 2.43 -1.63 -3.28
C CYS A 86 1.55 -1.38 -2.04
N GLN A 87 0.44 -2.10 -1.95
CA GLN A 87 -0.39 -2.05 -0.76
C GLN A 87 0.34 -2.67 0.43
N ILE A 88 0.20 -2.04 1.59
CA ILE A 88 0.64 -2.61 2.86
C ILE A 88 -0.59 -2.92 3.68
N GLY A 89 -0.65 -4.13 4.24
CA GLY A 89 -1.66 -4.40 5.23
C GLY A 89 -1.35 -5.52 6.21
N GLU A 90 -2.36 -6.27 6.61
CA GLU A 90 -2.38 -7.05 7.86
C GLU A 90 -2.11 -6.18 9.09
N ILE A 91 -2.50 -4.91 9.01
CA ILE A 91 -2.42 -3.93 10.08
C ILE A 91 -3.77 -3.91 10.81
N PRO A 92 -3.83 -4.26 12.11
CA PRO A 92 -5.06 -4.17 12.87
C PRO A 92 -5.55 -2.73 12.94
N ARG A 93 -6.86 -2.53 12.77
CA ARG A 93 -7.50 -1.20 12.82
C ARG A 93 -8.70 -1.21 13.79
N PRO A 94 -8.43 -1.33 15.10
CA PRO A 94 -9.49 -1.40 16.12
C PRO A 94 -10.25 -0.08 16.30
N ASP A 95 -9.70 1.01 15.78
CA ASP A 95 -10.32 2.34 15.64
C ASP A 95 -11.54 2.34 14.70
N ILE A 96 -11.58 1.45 13.72
CA ILE A 96 -12.71 1.33 12.79
C ILE A 96 -13.86 0.57 13.47
N THR A 97 -14.80 1.33 14.03
CA THR A 97 -15.94 0.79 14.80
C THR A 97 -17.27 0.85 14.06
N ARG A 98 -17.34 1.62 12.97
CA ARG A 98 -18.53 1.78 12.12
C ARG A 98 -18.87 0.49 11.36
N ASP A 99 -20.13 0.34 10.98
CA ASP A 99 -20.48 -0.69 10.00
C ASP A 99 -19.94 -0.29 8.61
N ILE A 100 -19.49 -1.29 7.87
CA ILE A 100 -18.91 -1.20 6.53
C ILE A 100 -19.78 -2.05 5.62
N TYR A 101 -20.38 -1.47 4.59
CA TYR A 101 -21.21 -2.20 3.64
C TYR A 101 -22.25 -3.12 4.32
N TYR A 102 -23.00 -2.54 5.27
CA TYR A 102 -24.03 -3.22 6.08
C TYR A 102 -23.51 -4.39 6.94
N ARG A 103 -22.20 -4.46 7.18
CA ARG A 103 -21.55 -5.50 7.98
C ARG A 103 -20.67 -4.88 9.05
N LYS A 104 -20.42 -5.63 10.13
CA LYS A 104 -19.55 -5.18 11.22
C LYS A 104 -18.10 -5.04 10.73
N ALA A 105 -17.39 -3.99 11.16
CA ALA A 105 -16.00 -3.73 10.76
C ALA A 105 -15.05 -4.94 10.85
N ARG A 106 -15.23 -5.78 11.88
CA ARG A 106 -14.44 -7.02 12.10
C ARG A 106 -14.45 -8.03 10.94
N VAL A 107 -15.34 -7.87 9.96
CA VAL A 107 -15.36 -8.69 8.75
C VAL A 107 -14.28 -8.24 7.76
N PHE A 108 -13.89 -6.97 7.79
CA PHE A 108 -12.93 -6.36 6.89
C PHE A 108 -11.59 -6.04 7.58
N THR A 109 -11.58 -5.92 8.90
CA THR A 109 -10.36 -5.66 9.70
C THR A 109 -9.80 -6.92 10.33
N CYS A 110 -8.49 -6.95 10.60
CA CYS A 110 -7.87 -8.02 11.37
C CYS A 110 -7.84 -7.62 12.86
N PRO A 111 -7.95 -8.59 13.78
CA PRO A 111 -8.00 -8.32 15.21
C PRO A 111 -6.63 -7.84 15.74
N GLY A 112 -6.65 -6.94 16.71
CA GLY A 112 -5.46 -6.48 17.42
C GLY A 112 -5.81 -5.37 18.43
N SER A 113 -4.91 -5.14 19.40
CA SER A 113 -5.06 -4.02 20.33
C SER A 113 -4.66 -2.69 19.67
N PRO A 114 -5.21 -1.54 20.12
CA PRO A 114 -4.79 -0.22 19.62
C PRO A 114 -3.29 0.00 19.74
N GLN A 115 -2.69 -0.36 20.88
CA GLN A 115 -1.26 -0.23 21.12
C GLN A 115 -0.42 -1.03 20.11
N TYR A 116 -0.78 -2.30 19.88
CA TYR A 116 -0.07 -3.14 18.92
C TYR A 116 -0.18 -2.60 17.49
N SER A 117 -1.35 -2.07 17.12
CA SER A 117 -1.53 -1.41 15.82
C SER A 117 -0.57 -0.24 15.65
N ILE A 118 -0.54 0.70 16.60
CA ILE A 118 0.33 1.88 16.54
C ILE A 118 1.80 1.46 16.46
N GLU A 119 2.23 0.50 17.28
CA GLU A 119 3.61 0.00 17.26
C GLU A 119 3.99 -0.63 15.91
N LEU A 120 3.11 -1.43 15.33
CA LEU A 120 3.34 -2.05 14.02
C LEU A 120 3.43 -0.99 12.91
N GLN A 121 2.52 -0.03 12.92
CA GLN A 121 2.51 1.08 11.95
C GLN A 121 3.79 1.91 12.03
N ARG A 122 4.23 2.30 13.23
CA ARG A 122 5.50 3.03 13.44
C ARG A 122 6.71 2.26 12.93
N GLN A 123 6.73 0.94 13.10
CA GLN A 123 7.81 0.10 12.59
C GLN A 123 7.82 0.04 11.06
N VAL A 124 6.65 -0.06 10.42
CA VAL A 124 6.52 0.03 8.96
C VAL A 124 6.96 1.40 8.46
N TYR A 125 6.49 2.49 9.09
CA TYR A 125 6.92 3.85 8.76
C TYR A 125 8.43 4.04 8.91
N SER A 126 9.03 3.46 9.94
CA SER A 126 10.48 3.48 10.14
C SER A 126 11.25 2.77 9.02
N LYS A 127 10.66 1.71 8.41
CA LYS A 127 11.25 1.05 7.23
C LYS A 127 11.13 1.94 5.99
N LEU A 128 9.95 2.50 5.73
CA LEU A 128 9.70 3.40 4.61
C LEU A 128 10.56 4.68 4.68
N ALA A 129 10.74 5.26 5.88
CA ALA A 129 11.54 6.47 6.11
C ALA A 129 13.01 6.35 5.67
N LYS A 130 13.54 5.12 5.57
CA LYS A 130 14.92 4.87 5.11
C LYS A 130 15.07 5.05 3.60
N LEU A 131 13.98 5.01 2.84
CA LEU A 131 13.98 5.11 1.39
C LEU A 131 13.99 6.58 0.95
N THR A 132 15.05 7.31 1.32
CA THR A 132 15.13 8.78 1.18
C THR A 132 15.13 9.29 -0.26
N LYS A 133 15.31 8.40 -1.25
CA LYS A 133 15.20 8.71 -2.68
C LYS A 133 13.79 8.57 -3.24
N LEU A 134 12.80 8.17 -2.43
CA LEU A 134 11.43 8.03 -2.89
C LEU A 134 10.89 9.36 -3.45
N ARG A 135 10.40 9.27 -4.69
CA ARG A 135 9.63 10.30 -5.40
C ARG A 135 8.16 9.94 -5.49
N GLU A 136 7.82 8.65 -5.46
CA GLU A 136 6.43 8.17 -5.48
C GLU A 136 6.21 7.12 -4.40
N LEU A 137 5.24 7.39 -3.52
CA LEU A 137 4.76 6.46 -2.50
C LEU A 137 3.28 6.17 -2.77
N ARG A 138 2.98 5.00 -3.34
CA ARG A 138 1.61 4.58 -3.63
C ARG A 138 1.24 3.39 -2.76
N LEU A 139 0.44 3.66 -1.75
CA LEU A 139 -0.04 2.67 -0.79
C LEU A 139 -1.48 2.25 -1.09
N GLY A 140 -2.22 3.13 -1.76
CA GLY A 140 -3.56 2.88 -2.26
C GLY A 140 -3.56 2.17 -3.61
N PHE A 141 -4.74 2.14 -4.21
CA PHE A 141 -4.96 1.56 -5.52
C PHE A 141 -6.12 2.26 -6.21
N VAL A 142 -6.11 2.25 -7.54
CA VAL A 142 -7.21 2.80 -8.34
C VAL A 142 -8.27 1.71 -8.51
N LEU A 143 -9.49 2.00 -8.06
CA LEU A 143 -10.66 1.22 -8.44
C LEU A 143 -11.09 1.69 -9.84
N ASP A 144 -11.12 0.77 -10.80
CA ASP A 144 -11.77 1.04 -12.08
C ASP A 144 -13.29 1.06 -11.88
N THR A 145 -13.79 2.23 -11.51
CA THR A 145 -15.23 2.49 -11.30
C THR A 145 -15.99 2.62 -12.62
N ILE A 146 -15.31 2.59 -13.78
CA ILE A 146 -15.94 2.71 -15.10
C ILE A 146 -16.85 1.50 -15.37
N HIS A 147 -16.56 0.34 -14.76
CA HIS A 147 -17.39 -0.83 -14.97
C HIS A 147 -18.74 -0.69 -14.20
N PRO A 148 -19.91 -0.68 -14.89
CA PRO A 148 -21.21 -0.34 -14.30
C PRO A 148 -21.66 -1.22 -13.13
N SER A 149 -21.05 -2.40 -12.96
CA SER A 149 -21.31 -3.29 -11.82
C SER A 149 -20.62 -2.86 -10.52
N TYR A 150 -19.82 -1.79 -10.53
CA TYR A 150 -19.10 -1.24 -9.37
C TYR A 150 -19.70 0.11 -8.97
N GLY A 151 -21.02 0.14 -8.74
CA GLY A 151 -21.68 1.31 -8.16
C GLY A 151 -21.04 1.71 -6.83
N ARG A 152 -21.17 2.99 -6.46
CA ARG A 152 -20.57 3.63 -5.27
C ARG A 152 -20.69 2.82 -3.98
N GLU A 153 -21.82 2.11 -3.78
CA GLU A 153 -22.00 1.24 -2.62
C GLU A 153 -20.93 0.15 -2.50
N ARG A 154 -20.40 -0.35 -3.62
CA ARG A 154 -19.34 -1.37 -3.62
C ARG A 154 -17.96 -0.80 -3.38
N GLU A 155 -17.76 0.51 -3.54
CA GLU A 155 -16.46 1.13 -3.27
C GLU A 155 -16.08 0.96 -1.81
N GLU A 156 -17.04 1.17 -0.90
CA GLU A 156 -16.88 0.89 0.52
C GLU A 156 -16.52 -0.59 0.75
N TYR A 157 -17.14 -1.52 0.04
CA TYR A 157 -16.80 -2.95 0.17
C TYR A 157 -15.34 -3.27 -0.24
N TYR A 158 -14.78 -2.56 -1.23
CA TYR A 158 -13.43 -2.82 -1.74
C TYR A 158 -12.34 -1.97 -1.09
N ARG A 159 -12.69 -0.97 -0.29
CA ARG A 159 -11.72 -0.10 0.39
C ARG A 159 -10.73 -0.93 1.23
N GLN A 160 -9.47 -0.50 1.27
CA GLN A 160 -8.42 -1.13 2.04
C GLN A 160 -8.51 -0.72 3.51
N TYR A 161 -9.20 -1.51 4.33
CA TYR A 161 -9.41 -1.22 5.76
C TYR A 161 -8.25 -1.61 6.66
N GLN A 162 -7.50 -2.64 6.28
CA GLN A 162 -6.35 -3.12 7.04
C GLN A 162 -5.06 -2.49 6.50
N CYS A 163 -4.99 -1.16 6.49
CA CYS A 163 -3.88 -0.36 5.94
C CYS A 163 -3.21 0.50 7.01
N LEU A 164 -2.14 1.19 6.62
CA LEU A 164 -1.54 2.26 7.42
C LEU A 164 -2.56 3.39 7.59
N ALA A 165 -2.75 3.85 8.83
CA ALA A 165 -3.47 5.08 9.13
C ALA A 165 -2.52 6.26 8.91
N MET A 166 -2.91 7.25 8.10
CA MET A 166 -2.05 8.39 7.73
C MET A 166 -2.19 9.56 8.72
N THR A 167 -1.87 9.31 10.00
CA THR A 167 -2.02 10.27 11.11
C THR A 167 -0.70 10.49 11.85
N LEU A 168 -0.56 11.60 12.58
CA LEU A 168 0.64 11.81 13.40
C LEU A 168 0.77 10.78 14.53
N GLU A 169 -0.35 10.38 15.14
CA GLU A 169 -0.38 9.38 16.20
C GLU A 169 0.21 8.03 15.74
N SER A 170 -0.18 7.56 14.56
CA SER A 170 0.30 6.30 13.97
C SER A 170 1.76 6.35 13.51
N GLY A 171 2.37 7.54 13.46
CA GLY A 171 3.79 7.73 13.14
C GLY A 171 4.08 8.38 11.79
N LEU A 172 3.12 9.09 11.17
CA LEU A 172 3.34 9.84 9.94
C LEU A 172 4.59 10.75 10.01
N ASP A 173 4.85 11.36 11.17
CA ASP A 173 6.01 12.24 11.38
C ASP A 173 7.37 11.57 11.09
N LEU A 174 7.44 10.24 11.21
CA LEU A 174 8.66 9.47 10.88
C LEU A 174 9.05 9.60 9.40
N LEU A 175 8.08 9.93 8.53
CA LEU A 175 8.30 10.07 7.09
C LEU A 175 8.71 11.49 6.65
N LYS A 176 8.85 12.46 7.56
CA LYS A 176 9.21 13.85 7.20
C LYS A 176 10.53 14.00 6.44
N GLY A 177 11.44 13.02 6.58
CA GLY A 177 12.71 12.98 5.86
C GLY A 177 12.58 12.66 4.37
N LEU A 178 11.42 12.20 3.90
CA LEU A 178 11.16 11.85 2.49
C LEU A 178 10.88 13.11 1.64
N GLN A 179 11.85 14.04 1.60
CA GLN A 179 11.70 15.36 0.97
C GLN A 179 11.62 15.31 -0.57
N ASN A 180 11.94 14.18 -1.18
CA ASN A 180 11.91 14.00 -2.63
C ASN A 180 10.53 13.58 -3.17
N LEU A 181 9.55 13.36 -2.28
CA LEU A 181 8.21 12.92 -2.67
C LEU A 181 7.53 13.96 -3.58
N ARG A 182 6.92 13.43 -4.64
CA ARG A 182 6.15 14.15 -5.66
C ARG A 182 4.73 13.61 -5.77
N VAL A 183 4.55 12.31 -5.53
CA VAL A 183 3.23 11.68 -5.51
C VAL A 183 3.10 10.82 -4.26
N VAL A 184 2.02 11.03 -3.52
CA VAL A 184 1.59 10.16 -2.44
C VAL A 184 0.19 9.70 -2.75
N ASP A 185 0.03 8.43 -3.12
CA ASP A 185 -1.24 7.88 -3.57
C ASP A 185 -1.84 6.98 -2.50
N LEU A 186 -2.95 7.44 -1.94
CA LEU A 186 -3.70 6.86 -0.83
C LEU A 186 -5.12 6.51 -1.24
N SER A 187 -5.38 6.49 -2.55
CA SER A 187 -6.68 6.16 -3.13
C SER A 187 -7.19 4.82 -2.59
N ASN A 188 -8.47 4.79 -2.22
CA ASN A 188 -9.19 3.61 -1.74
C ASN A 188 -8.61 2.98 -0.46
N MET A 189 -7.87 3.75 0.34
CA MET A 189 -7.51 3.36 1.71
C MET A 189 -8.48 3.93 2.74
N GLU A 190 -8.72 3.23 3.85
CA GLU A 190 -9.37 3.84 5.03
C GLU A 190 -8.35 4.69 5.79
N ILE A 191 -8.13 5.91 5.30
CA ILE A 191 -7.23 6.92 5.88
C ILE A 191 -8.03 7.97 6.66
N TYR A 192 -7.33 8.68 7.56
CA TYR A 192 -7.87 9.83 8.29
C TYR A 192 -6.96 11.04 8.02
N ILE A 193 -7.11 11.65 6.84
CA ILE A 193 -6.38 12.89 6.46
C ILE A 193 -7.24 14.14 6.69
N ASP A 194 -8.47 13.96 7.17
CA ASP A 194 -9.47 15.01 7.25
C ASP A 194 -9.21 16.03 8.39
N GLY A 195 -8.14 15.84 9.17
CA GLY A 195 -7.73 16.75 10.24
C GLY A 195 -6.87 17.92 9.76
N ASP A 196 -7.14 19.12 10.28
CA ASP A 196 -6.32 20.33 10.05
C ASP A 196 -4.84 20.13 10.43
N GLU A 197 -4.54 19.19 11.33
CA GLU A 197 -3.18 18.90 11.78
C GLU A 197 -2.38 18.14 10.71
N GLU A 198 -2.90 17.03 10.20
CA GLU A 198 -2.30 16.24 9.13
C GLU A 198 -2.13 17.05 7.83
N GLN A 199 -3.15 17.83 7.45
CA GLN A 199 -3.07 18.67 6.25
C GLN A 199 -1.95 19.71 6.34
N ARG A 200 -1.83 20.39 7.50
CA ARG A 200 -0.72 21.31 7.76
C ARG A 200 0.62 20.58 7.75
N TRP A 201 0.68 19.39 8.32
CA TRP A 201 1.89 18.58 8.33
C TRP A 201 2.35 18.24 6.91
N PHE A 202 1.44 17.83 6.01
CA PHE A 202 1.76 17.56 4.60
C PHE A 202 2.27 18.81 3.89
N ALA A 203 1.61 19.95 4.08
CA ALA A 203 2.02 21.21 3.48
C ALA A 203 3.41 21.67 3.95
N GLU A 204 3.75 21.44 5.22
CA GLU A 204 5.06 21.79 5.79
C GLU A 204 6.18 20.86 5.33
N HIS A 205 5.96 19.54 5.36
CA HIS A 205 7.02 18.56 5.18
C HIS A 205 7.13 18.03 3.75
N TRP A 206 6.03 17.99 3.00
CA TRP A 206 5.98 17.53 1.60
C TRP A 206 5.34 18.59 0.67
N PRO A 207 5.86 19.84 0.64
CA PRO A 207 5.24 20.94 -0.10
C PRO A 207 5.18 20.73 -1.63
N ASN A 208 5.96 19.78 -2.15
CA ASN A 208 6.02 19.47 -3.58
C ASN A 208 5.27 18.18 -3.95
N ALA A 209 4.66 17.51 -2.98
CA ALA A 209 3.93 16.27 -3.22
C ALA A 209 2.46 16.55 -3.56
N THR A 210 1.96 15.88 -4.59
CA THR A 210 0.53 15.73 -4.82
C THR A 210 0.03 14.55 -4.01
N ILE A 211 -0.89 14.81 -3.08
CA ILE A 211 -1.60 13.77 -2.33
C ILE A 211 -2.82 13.37 -3.15
N LEU A 212 -2.88 12.11 -3.57
CA LEU A 212 -4.04 11.54 -4.25
C LEU A 212 -4.84 10.76 -3.22
N GLU A 213 -6.06 11.20 -2.98
CA GLU A 213 -7.05 10.52 -2.17
C GLU A 213 -8.29 10.25 -3.01
N THR A 214 -9.13 9.32 -2.59
CA THR A 214 -10.41 9.15 -3.29
C THR A 214 -11.29 10.36 -2.97
N GLU A 215 -11.56 11.20 -3.96
CA GLU A 215 -12.48 12.33 -3.82
C GLU A 215 -13.92 11.83 -3.61
N TRP A 216 -14.45 12.01 -2.40
CA TRP A 216 -15.82 11.57 -2.06
C TRP A 216 -16.91 12.54 -2.54
N ASP A 217 -16.55 13.78 -2.90
CA ASP A 217 -17.48 14.92 -2.84
C ASP A 217 -17.86 15.61 -4.17
N ILE A 218 -17.44 15.14 -5.34
CA ILE A 218 -17.77 15.86 -6.59
C ILE A 218 -19.25 15.69 -7.03
N TYR A 219 -20.02 14.80 -6.42
CA TYR A 219 -21.41 14.51 -6.86
C TYR A 219 -22.45 14.51 -5.74
N ALA A 220 -22.20 15.18 -4.61
CA ALA A 220 -23.20 15.33 -3.54
C ALA A 220 -24.33 16.33 -3.88
N ASP A 221 -24.19 17.11 -4.97
CA ASP A 221 -25.13 18.18 -5.35
C ASP A 221 -25.86 17.95 -6.70
N ILE A 222 -26.04 16.69 -7.15
CA ILE A 222 -26.87 16.36 -8.33
C ILE A 222 -28.10 15.54 -7.93
#